data_AF-A0A1F4NGF9-F1
#
_entry.id   AF-A0A1F4NGF9-F1
#
_cell.length_a   1.000
_cell.length_b   1.000
_cell.length_c   1.000
_cell.angle_alpha   90.00
_cell.angle_beta   90.00
_cell.angle_gamma   90.00
#
_symmetry.space_group_name_H-M   'P 1'
#
loop_
_entity.id
_entity.type
_entity.pdbx_description
1 polymer ?
#
loop_
_entity_poly.entity_id
_entity_poly.type
_entity_poly.pdbx_seq_one_letter_code
_entity_poly.pdbx_strand_id
1 'polypeptide(L)'
;MKRIYLISTIVVLLFFSLSLMAQSYDYKKMSMDEYKAELAKWQKCEADNKAKIAEEEAQIAKLNGEIAALDQQIETTWNEIYALLGTDKAGYQEYLGQLKGLENELGGFVALSPEDIYGRKGELQAFKDRLAAVKKDKKGLSTEAQGYISQIENLIAQAEEKGKPAAAGMYEVVRGDYLWKIAKSPDIYG
;
A
#
# COMPACT_ATOMS: atom_id res chain seq x y z
N MET A 1 1.30 20.00 -0.48
CA MET A 1 0.91 21.20 0.31
C MET A 1 1.66 21.32 1.64
N LYS A 2 1.58 20.35 2.58
CA LYS A 2 2.27 20.45 3.90
C LYS A 2 3.78 20.77 3.85
N ARG A 3 4.54 20.20 2.89
CA ARG A 3 5.99 20.47 2.74
C ARG A 3 6.32 21.90 2.27
N ILE A 4 5.46 22.49 1.44
CA ILE A 4 5.64 23.87 0.92
C ILE A 4 5.40 24.89 2.04
N TYR A 5 4.38 24.66 2.89
CA TYR A 5 4.15 25.50 4.07
C TYR A 5 5.25 25.38 5.11
N LEU A 6 5.86 24.19 5.27
CA LEU A 6 6.95 23.94 6.21
C LEU A 6 8.26 24.61 5.76
N ILE A 7 8.52 24.66 4.46
CA ILE A 7 9.66 25.40 3.89
C ILE A 7 9.41 26.92 3.99
N SER A 8 8.18 27.37 3.72
CA SER A 8 7.82 28.80 3.82
C SER A 8 7.91 29.34 5.25
N THR A 9 7.54 28.55 6.27
CA THR A 9 7.68 28.98 7.67
C THR A 9 9.13 29.02 8.12
N ILE A 10 9.97 28.10 7.67
CA ILE A 10 11.42 28.12 7.95
C ILE A 10 12.09 29.34 7.32
N VAL A 11 11.72 29.71 6.09
CA VAL A 11 12.28 30.88 5.39
C VAL A 11 11.87 32.19 6.07
N VAL A 12 10.63 32.30 6.54
CA VAL A 12 10.16 33.48 7.28
C VAL A 12 10.81 33.61 8.66
N LEU A 13 11.05 32.49 9.35
CA LEU A 13 11.77 32.47 10.63
C LEU A 13 13.25 32.85 10.48
N LEU A 14 13.89 32.44 9.37
CA LEU A 14 15.25 32.84 9.01
C LEU A 14 15.33 34.34 8.66
N PHE A 15 14.34 34.88 7.95
CA PHE A 15 14.30 36.32 7.65
C PHE A 15 14.08 37.18 8.90
N PHE A 16 13.26 36.70 9.84
CA PHE A 16 13.00 37.41 11.09
C PHE A 16 14.20 37.39 12.05
N SER A 17 14.98 36.31 12.07
CA SER A 17 16.21 36.24 12.88
C SER A 17 17.34 37.11 12.33
N LEU A 18 17.44 37.29 11.01
CA LEU A 18 18.37 38.24 10.39
C LEU A 18 18.02 39.71 10.70
N SER A 19 16.74 40.03 10.85
CA SER A 19 16.27 41.40 11.10
C SER A 19 16.57 41.89 12.53
N LEU A 20 16.57 40.96 13.51
CA LEU A 20 16.89 41.26 14.91
C LEU A 20 18.40 41.44 15.17
N MET A 21 19.27 40.96 14.29
CA MET A 21 20.73 41.13 14.38
C MET A 21 21.20 42.51 13.86
N ALA A 22 20.36 43.26 13.15
CA ALA A 22 20.77 44.51 12.48
C ALA A 22 20.83 45.75 13.38
N GLN A 23 20.32 45.71 14.62
CA GLN A 23 20.14 46.90 15.47
C GLN A 23 21.04 47.00 16.72
N SER A 24 22.08 46.17 16.88
CA SER A 24 22.96 46.25 18.07
C SER A 24 24.46 46.08 17.81
N TYR A 25 24.98 46.54 16.67
CA TYR A 25 26.42 46.62 16.47
C TYR A 25 26.96 47.95 17.02
N ASP A 26 27.23 47.98 18.32
CA ASP A 26 28.19 48.90 18.90
C ASP A 26 29.58 48.54 18.32
N TYR A 27 30.03 49.29 17.32
CA TYR A 27 31.36 49.12 16.73
C TYR A 27 32.42 49.60 17.73
N LYS A 28 32.68 48.80 18.77
CA LYS A 28 33.93 48.88 19.54
C LYS A 28 35.07 48.83 18.52
N LYS A 29 35.87 49.89 18.45
CA LYS A 29 37.09 49.90 17.64
C LYS A 29 38.02 48.82 18.18
N MET A 30 37.98 47.66 17.54
CA MET A 30 38.83 46.52 17.86
C MET A 30 40.29 46.90 17.60
N SER A 31 41.19 46.53 18.51
CA SER A 31 42.62 46.70 18.29
C SER A 31 43.06 45.92 17.05
N MET A 32 44.09 46.39 16.34
CA MET A 32 44.64 45.68 15.17
C MET A 32 45.05 44.24 15.50
N ASP A 33 45.47 43.98 16.74
CA ASP A 33 45.86 42.65 17.19
C ASP A 33 44.65 41.74 17.46
N GLU A 34 43.57 42.30 18.01
CA GLU A 34 42.30 41.61 18.19
C GLU A 34 41.66 41.26 16.83
N TYR A 35 41.74 42.18 15.85
CA TYR A 35 41.28 41.94 14.48
C TYR A 35 42.05 40.80 13.81
N LYS A 36 43.39 40.77 13.91
CA LYS A 36 44.21 39.69 13.35
C LYS A 36 43.89 38.35 14.00
N ALA A 37 43.68 38.32 15.32
CA ALA A 37 43.30 37.12 16.05
C ALA A 37 41.92 36.60 15.60
N GLU A 38 40.96 37.49 15.40
CA GLU A 38 39.63 37.15 14.92
C GLU A 38 39.66 36.69 13.45
N LEU A 39 40.43 37.35 12.58
CA LEU A 39 40.63 36.93 11.20
C LEU A 39 41.23 35.51 11.12
N ALA A 40 42.25 35.23 11.92
CA ALA A 40 42.87 33.91 11.99
C ALA A 40 41.88 32.83 12.47
N LYS A 41 41.02 33.17 13.45
CA LYS A 41 39.95 32.28 13.92
C LYS A 41 38.95 31.97 12.80
N TRP A 42 38.50 32.98 12.07
CA TRP A 42 37.55 32.80 10.98
C TRP A 42 38.16 32.05 9.79
N GLN A 43 39.41 32.33 9.44
CA GLN A 43 40.14 31.57 8.41
C GLN A 43 40.28 30.09 8.76
N LYS A 44 40.58 29.78 10.04
CA LYS A 44 40.61 28.40 10.52
C LYS A 44 39.22 27.76 10.45
N CYS A 45 38.19 28.46 10.89
CA CYS A 45 36.81 27.97 10.82
C CYS A 45 36.37 27.71 9.38
N GLU A 46 36.72 28.59 8.44
CA GLU A 46 36.44 28.40 7.01
C GLU A 46 37.16 27.16 6.46
N ALA A 47 38.44 26.98 6.78
CA ALA A 47 39.20 25.80 6.37
C ALA A 47 38.61 24.50 6.95
N ASP A 48 38.29 24.49 8.25
CA ASP A 48 37.68 23.34 8.93
C ASP A 48 36.31 23.00 8.32
N ASN A 49 35.47 24.01 8.04
CA ASN A 49 34.16 23.79 7.43
C ASN A 49 34.28 23.32 5.98
N LYS A 50 35.21 23.85 5.19
CA LYS A 50 35.49 23.36 3.83
C LYS A 50 35.93 21.89 3.83
N ALA A 51 36.77 21.50 4.78
CA ALA A 51 37.18 20.11 4.94
C ALA A 51 35.99 19.19 5.28
N LYS A 52 35.11 19.62 6.19
CA LYS A 52 33.88 18.88 6.54
C LYS A 52 32.92 18.75 5.37
N ILE A 53 32.71 19.82 4.61
CA ILE A 53 31.86 19.79 3.41
C ILE A 53 32.42 18.78 2.41
N ALA A 54 33.73 18.79 2.14
CA ALA A 54 34.35 17.83 1.23
C ALA A 54 34.20 16.38 1.73
N GLU A 55 34.28 16.15 3.04
CA GLU A 55 34.03 14.85 3.65
C GLU A 55 32.56 14.40 3.48
N GLU A 56 31.61 15.30 3.76
CA GLU A 56 30.17 15.03 3.57
C GLU A 56 29.83 14.75 2.10
N GLU A 57 30.41 15.50 1.16
CA GLU A 57 30.25 15.26 -0.28
C GLU A 57 30.78 13.88 -0.69
N ALA A 58 31.93 13.47 -0.16
CA ALA A 58 32.48 12.13 -0.39
C ALA A 58 31.57 11.03 0.18
N GLN A 59 30.99 11.26 1.38
CA GLN A 59 30.03 10.34 1.97
C GLN A 59 28.73 10.25 1.15
N ILE A 60 28.21 11.37 0.65
CA ILE A 60 27.04 11.41 -0.24
C ILE A 60 27.31 10.62 -1.51
N ALA A 61 28.47 10.86 -2.16
CA ALA A 61 28.84 10.14 -3.37
C ALA A 61 28.93 8.62 -3.13
N LYS A 62 29.51 8.21 -2.00
CA LYS A 62 29.59 6.80 -1.59
C LYS A 62 28.20 6.20 -1.38
N LEU A 63 27.33 6.86 -0.60
CA LEU A 63 25.98 6.37 -0.31
C LEU A 63 25.14 6.27 -1.59
N ASN A 64 25.25 7.23 -2.50
CA ASN A 64 24.57 7.15 -3.81
C ASN A 64 25.07 5.95 -4.64
N GLY A 65 26.36 5.64 -4.57
CA GLY A 65 26.91 4.43 -5.19
C GLY A 65 26.37 3.14 -4.57
N GLU A 66 26.28 3.08 -3.24
CA GLU A 66 25.71 1.94 -2.51
C GLU A 66 24.21 1.74 -2.85
N ILE A 67 23.44 2.83 -2.94
CA ILE A 67 22.02 2.79 -3.34
C ILE A 67 21.89 2.21 -4.76
N ALA A 68 22.67 2.72 -5.72
CA ALA A 68 22.60 2.23 -7.10
C ALA A 68 22.98 0.74 -7.21
N ALA A 69 23.97 0.29 -6.44
CA ALA A 69 24.36 -1.12 -6.39
C ALA A 69 23.26 -2.00 -5.77
N LEU A 70 22.62 -1.53 -4.70
CA LEU A 70 21.50 -2.24 -4.06
C LEU A 70 20.29 -2.31 -4.99
N ASP A 71 19.94 -1.23 -5.69
CA ASP A 71 18.85 -1.23 -6.66
C ASP A 71 19.06 -2.26 -7.77
N GLN A 72 20.30 -2.39 -8.26
CA GLN A 72 20.65 -3.42 -9.25
C GLN A 72 20.54 -4.85 -8.69
N GLN A 73 20.96 -5.05 -7.44
CA GLN A 73 20.81 -6.36 -6.76
C GLN A 73 19.34 -6.72 -6.56
N ILE A 74 18.51 -5.75 -6.18
CA ILE A 74 17.06 -5.92 -6.04
C ILE A 74 16.45 -6.33 -7.38
N GLU A 75 16.76 -5.61 -8.46
CA GLU A 75 16.25 -5.94 -9.79
C GLU A 75 16.68 -7.34 -10.25
N THR A 76 17.95 -7.70 -10.02
CA THR A 76 18.47 -9.03 -10.35
C THR A 76 17.73 -10.12 -9.58
N THR A 77 17.56 -9.95 -8.28
CA THR A 77 16.84 -10.91 -7.42
C THR A 77 15.39 -11.07 -7.86
N TRP A 78 14.70 -9.98 -8.21
CA TRP A 78 13.34 -10.06 -8.73
C TRP A 78 13.27 -10.80 -10.07
N ASN A 79 14.21 -10.57 -10.98
CA ASN A 79 14.28 -11.29 -12.25
C ASN A 79 14.53 -12.79 -12.04
N GLU A 80 15.36 -13.17 -11.07
CA GLU A 80 15.55 -14.56 -10.67
C GLU A 80 14.26 -15.18 -10.12
N ILE A 81 13.54 -14.45 -9.25
CA ILE A 81 12.23 -14.88 -8.73
C ILE A 81 11.24 -15.10 -9.88
N TYR A 82 11.13 -14.15 -10.82
CA TYR A 82 10.22 -14.30 -11.96
C TYR A 82 10.61 -15.48 -12.85
N ALA A 83 11.90 -15.71 -13.08
CA ALA A 83 12.40 -16.87 -13.81
C ALA A 83 12.04 -18.19 -13.11
N LEU A 84 12.18 -18.27 -11.77
CA LEU A 84 11.76 -19.43 -10.98
C LEU A 84 10.25 -19.70 -11.09
N LEU A 85 9.45 -18.63 -11.14
CA LEU A 85 8.00 -18.70 -11.35
C LEU A 85 7.61 -18.96 -12.81
N GLY A 86 8.56 -18.97 -13.74
CA GLY A 86 8.33 -19.17 -15.17
C GLY A 86 7.58 -18.00 -15.82
N THR A 87 7.82 -16.79 -15.36
CA THR A 87 7.16 -15.57 -15.84
C THR A 87 8.14 -14.39 -15.88
N ASP A 88 7.64 -13.21 -16.20
CA ASP A 88 8.35 -11.94 -16.05
C ASP A 88 7.54 -11.02 -15.12
N LYS A 89 8.04 -9.80 -14.90
CA LYS A 89 7.36 -8.81 -14.06
C LYS A 89 5.94 -8.51 -14.56
N ALA A 90 5.74 -8.40 -15.87
CA ALA A 90 4.46 -8.04 -16.45
C ALA A 90 3.44 -9.17 -16.29
N GLY A 91 3.83 -10.41 -16.60
CA GLY A 91 2.99 -11.59 -16.45
C GLY A 91 2.66 -11.90 -14.98
N TYR A 92 3.59 -11.65 -14.06
CA TYR A 92 3.29 -11.74 -12.62
C TYR A 92 2.29 -10.67 -12.17
N GLN A 93 2.44 -9.43 -12.63
CA GLN A 93 1.49 -8.35 -12.33
C GLN A 93 0.11 -8.60 -12.93
N GLU A 94 0.04 -9.13 -14.15
CA GLU A 94 -1.23 -9.53 -14.77
C GLU A 94 -1.91 -10.64 -13.96
N TYR A 95 -1.16 -11.64 -13.52
CA TYR A 95 -1.66 -12.72 -12.66
C TYR A 95 -2.22 -12.18 -11.34
N LEU A 96 -1.52 -11.26 -10.67
CA LEU A 96 -2.05 -10.59 -9.48
C LEU A 96 -3.30 -9.76 -9.79
N GLY A 97 -3.33 -9.11 -10.95
CA GLY A 97 -4.51 -8.39 -11.44
C GLY A 97 -5.73 -9.30 -11.60
N GLN A 98 -5.53 -10.52 -12.12
CA GLN A 98 -6.58 -11.53 -12.25
C GLN A 98 -7.10 -11.99 -10.87
N LEU A 99 -6.21 -12.23 -9.91
CA LEU A 99 -6.57 -12.58 -8.53
C LEU A 99 -7.38 -11.46 -7.86
N LYS A 100 -6.91 -10.22 -7.95
CA LYS A 100 -7.59 -9.06 -7.40
C LYS A 100 -8.94 -8.80 -8.07
N GLY A 101 -9.03 -9.02 -9.38
CA GLY A 101 -10.30 -8.96 -10.12
C GLY A 101 -11.31 -9.96 -9.58
N LEU A 102 -10.89 -11.22 -9.42
CA LEU A 102 -11.71 -12.29 -8.85
C LEU A 102 -12.14 -11.98 -7.41
N GLU A 103 -11.24 -11.47 -6.58
CA GLU A 103 -11.54 -11.03 -5.21
C GLU A 103 -12.63 -9.95 -5.20
N ASN A 104 -12.53 -8.92 -6.04
CA ASN A 104 -13.52 -7.85 -6.12
C ASN A 104 -14.88 -8.34 -6.60
N GLU A 105 -14.90 -9.17 -7.65
CA GLU A 105 -16.14 -9.78 -8.18
C GLU A 105 -16.84 -10.59 -7.09
N LEU A 106 -16.07 -11.40 -6.35
CA LEU A 106 -16.60 -12.24 -5.29
C LEU A 106 -17.02 -11.43 -4.05
N GLY A 107 -16.30 -10.36 -3.72
CA GLY A 107 -16.71 -9.41 -2.69
C GLY A 107 -18.08 -8.77 -2.99
N GLY A 108 -18.31 -8.41 -4.26
CA GLY A 108 -19.62 -7.98 -4.73
C GLY A 108 -20.69 -9.07 -4.64
N PHE A 109 -20.32 -10.33 -4.94
CA PHE A 109 -21.22 -11.47 -4.85
C PHE A 109 -21.64 -11.80 -3.41
N VAL A 110 -20.71 -11.77 -2.45
CA VAL A 110 -20.99 -12.01 -1.02
C VAL A 110 -21.92 -10.92 -0.45
N ALA A 111 -21.91 -9.71 -1.02
CA ALA A 111 -22.79 -8.62 -0.62
C ALA A 111 -24.27 -8.85 -0.99
N LEU A 112 -24.57 -9.76 -1.93
CA LEU A 112 -25.94 -10.11 -2.34
C LEU A 112 -26.76 -10.74 -1.21
N SER A 113 -28.09 -10.76 -1.36
CA SER A 113 -28.98 -11.44 -0.42
C SER A 113 -28.73 -12.96 -0.41
N PRO A 114 -29.03 -13.68 0.70
CA PRO A 114 -28.99 -15.14 0.75
C PRO A 114 -29.73 -15.83 -0.39
N GLU A 115 -30.88 -15.30 -0.78
CA GLU A 115 -31.75 -15.82 -1.85
C GLU A 115 -31.10 -15.67 -3.22
N ASP A 116 -30.53 -14.49 -3.50
CA ASP A 116 -29.80 -14.24 -4.75
C ASP A 116 -28.55 -15.12 -4.87
N ILE A 117 -27.82 -15.30 -3.77
CA ILE A 117 -26.65 -16.19 -3.72
C ILE A 117 -27.08 -17.63 -4.01
N TYR A 118 -28.20 -18.08 -3.44
CA TYR A 118 -28.74 -19.41 -3.70
C TYR A 118 -29.18 -19.59 -5.16
N GLY A 119 -29.91 -18.61 -5.72
CA GLY A 119 -30.34 -18.62 -7.12
C GLY A 119 -29.16 -18.61 -8.10
N ARG A 120 -28.04 -17.99 -7.70
CA ARG A 120 -26.82 -17.84 -8.52
C ARG A 120 -25.69 -18.80 -8.10
N LYS A 121 -26.01 -19.95 -7.50
CA LYS A 121 -25.03 -20.99 -7.13
C LYS A 121 -24.10 -21.43 -8.27
N GLY A 122 -24.59 -21.41 -9.50
CA GLY A 122 -23.75 -21.69 -10.69
C GLY A 122 -22.58 -20.71 -10.83
N GLU A 123 -22.78 -19.44 -10.49
CA GLU A 123 -21.70 -18.44 -10.50
C GLU A 123 -20.70 -18.67 -9.36
N LEU A 124 -21.19 -19.05 -8.18
CA LEU A 124 -20.32 -19.42 -7.06
C LEU A 124 -19.43 -20.63 -7.42
N GLN A 125 -19.98 -21.61 -8.14
CA GLN A 125 -19.18 -22.70 -8.68
C GLN A 125 -18.16 -22.22 -9.73
N ALA A 126 -18.56 -21.32 -10.63
CA ALA A 126 -17.63 -20.73 -11.59
C ALA A 126 -16.47 -19.97 -10.92
N PHE A 127 -16.70 -19.28 -9.80
CA PHE A 127 -15.64 -18.65 -9.00
C PHE A 127 -14.69 -19.68 -8.40
N LYS A 128 -15.20 -20.80 -7.88
CA LYS A 128 -14.37 -21.91 -7.39
C LYS A 128 -13.51 -22.52 -8.50
N ASP A 129 -14.09 -22.72 -9.68
CA ASP A 129 -13.39 -23.30 -10.82
C ASP A 129 -12.28 -22.36 -11.31
N ARG A 130 -12.55 -21.05 -11.37
CA ARG A 130 -11.54 -20.02 -11.66
C ARG A 130 -10.42 -20.02 -10.63
N LEU A 131 -10.74 -20.06 -9.33
CA LEU A 131 -9.74 -20.14 -8.27
C LEU A 131 -8.89 -21.41 -8.40
N ALA A 132 -9.51 -22.55 -8.69
CA ALA A 132 -8.82 -23.82 -8.88
C ALA A 132 -7.90 -23.81 -10.12
N ALA A 133 -8.29 -23.12 -11.19
CA ALA A 133 -7.46 -22.94 -12.37
C ALA A 133 -6.23 -22.08 -12.06
N VAL A 134 -6.43 -20.95 -11.38
CA VAL A 134 -5.37 -20.00 -11.01
C VAL A 134 -4.37 -20.63 -10.03
N LYS A 135 -4.83 -21.45 -9.07
CA LYS A 135 -3.97 -22.18 -8.12
C LYS A 135 -3.01 -23.19 -8.76
N LYS A 136 -3.29 -23.66 -9.98
CA LYS A 136 -2.39 -24.59 -10.69
C LYS A 136 -1.17 -23.87 -11.27
N ASP A 137 -1.23 -22.55 -11.39
CA ASP A 137 -0.13 -21.76 -11.90
C ASP A 137 0.98 -21.63 -10.85
N LYS A 138 2.23 -21.80 -11.27
CA LYS A 138 3.40 -21.61 -10.39
C LYS A 138 3.48 -20.19 -9.83
N LYS A 139 2.93 -19.20 -10.54
CA LYS A 139 2.82 -17.81 -10.07
C LYS A 139 2.06 -17.70 -8.75
N GLY A 140 1.19 -18.65 -8.43
CA GLY A 140 0.48 -18.73 -7.16
C GLY A 140 1.35 -19.05 -5.94
N LEU A 141 2.60 -19.48 -6.12
CA LEU A 141 3.49 -19.87 -5.02
C LEU A 141 4.08 -18.67 -4.24
N SER A 142 3.98 -17.45 -4.78
CA SER A 142 4.48 -16.26 -4.07
C SER A 142 3.63 -15.94 -2.84
N THR A 143 4.25 -15.36 -1.81
CA THR A 143 3.54 -14.97 -0.58
C THR A 143 2.41 -13.99 -0.84
N GLU A 144 2.58 -13.06 -1.78
CA GLU A 144 1.55 -12.09 -2.16
C GLU A 144 0.36 -12.77 -2.83
N ALA A 145 0.60 -13.67 -3.79
CA ALA A 145 -0.47 -14.41 -4.45
C ALA A 145 -1.24 -15.31 -3.46
N GLN A 146 -0.53 -15.95 -2.52
CA GLN A 146 -1.15 -16.75 -1.46
C GLN A 146 -2.09 -15.90 -0.59
N GLY A 147 -1.71 -14.66 -0.27
CA GLY A 147 -2.57 -13.73 0.46
C GLY A 147 -3.92 -13.51 -0.25
N TYR A 148 -3.88 -13.19 -1.54
CA TYR A 148 -5.10 -13.04 -2.35
C TYR A 148 -5.91 -14.33 -2.45
N ILE A 149 -5.24 -15.47 -2.66
CA ILE A 149 -5.89 -16.79 -2.74
C ILE A 149 -6.66 -17.08 -1.45
N SER A 150 -6.04 -16.89 -0.28
CA SER A 150 -6.70 -17.12 1.01
C SER A 150 -7.87 -16.17 1.25
N GLN A 151 -7.77 -14.92 0.82
CA GLN A 151 -8.90 -13.99 0.89
C GLN A 151 -10.07 -14.45 0.02
N ILE A 152 -9.80 -14.87 -1.21
CA ILE A 152 -10.83 -15.40 -2.11
C ILE A 152 -11.46 -16.67 -1.53
N GLU A 153 -10.68 -17.60 -0.96
CA GLU A 153 -11.20 -18.79 -0.28
C GLU A 153 -12.16 -18.43 0.86
N ASN A 154 -11.78 -17.46 1.69
CA ASN A 154 -12.61 -16.99 2.80
C ASN A 154 -13.92 -16.36 2.31
N LEU A 155 -13.89 -15.62 1.20
CA LEU A 155 -15.08 -15.05 0.59
C LEU A 155 -15.99 -16.12 -0.01
N ILE A 156 -15.43 -17.17 -0.63
CA ILE A 156 -16.21 -18.31 -1.15
C ILE A 156 -16.93 -19.00 0.01
N ALA A 157 -16.21 -19.30 1.09
CA ALA A 157 -16.79 -19.92 2.28
C ALA A 157 -17.93 -19.07 2.88
N GLN A 158 -17.75 -17.75 2.95
CA GLN A 158 -18.79 -16.83 3.40
C GLN A 158 -20.02 -16.84 2.49
N ALA A 159 -19.84 -16.83 1.17
CA ALA A 159 -20.95 -16.94 0.23
C ALA A 159 -21.72 -18.26 0.41
N GLU A 160 -21.00 -19.37 0.59
CA GLU A 160 -21.62 -20.67 0.83
C GLU A 160 -22.45 -20.70 2.12
N GLU A 161 -21.86 -20.26 3.23
CA GLU A 161 -22.57 -20.20 4.52
C GLU A 161 -23.81 -19.31 4.43
N LYS A 162 -23.69 -18.15 3.77
CA LYS A 162 -24.81 -17.21 3.60
C LYS A 162 -25.92 -17.77 2.71
N GLY A 163 -25.60 -18.59 1.71
CA GLY A 163 -26.59 -19.21 0.82
C GLY A 163 -27.27 -20.47 1.38
N LYS A 164 -26.76 -21.07 2.47
CA LYS A 164 -27.35 -22.29 3.06
C LYS A 164 -28.77 -22.11 3.60
N PRO A 165 -29.11 -21.05 4.35
CA PRO A 165 -30.46 -20.89 4.90
C PRO A 165 -31.56 -20.79 3.83
N ALA A 166 -31.27 -20.15 2.68
CA ALA A 166 -32.19 -20.08 1.55
C ALA A 166 -32.43 -21.45 0.86
N ALA A 167 -31.58 -22.44 1.12
CA ALA A 167 -31.79 -23.83 0.69
C ALA A 167 -32.91 -24.54 1.46
N ALA A 168 -33.25 -24.08 2.66
CA ALA A 168 -34.21 -24.72 3.55
C ALA A 168 -35.68 -24.54 3.13
N GLY A 169 -35.92 -23.93 1.96
CA GLY A 169 -37.24 -23.85 1.33
C GLY A 169 -37.87 -22.47 1.47
N MET A 170 -37.91 -21.75 0.36
CA MET A 170 -38.84 -20.63 0.22
C MET A 170 -40.23 -21.20 -0.06
N TYR A 171 -41.23 -20.79 0.70
CA TYR A 171 -42.62 -21.13 0.40
C TYR A 171 -43.07 -20.37 -0.86
N GLU A 172 -43.33 -21.09 -1.94
CA GLU A 172 -43.85 -20.51 -3.17
C GLU A 172 -45.36 -20.28 -3.05
N VAL A 173 -45.77 -19.00 -3.13
CA VAL A 173 -47.19 -18.62 -2.99
C VAL A 173 -47.97 -19.08 -4.20
N VAL A 174 -48.95 -19.96 -3.99
CA VAL A 174 -49.80 -20.49 -5.07
C VAL A 174 -51.04 -19.61 -5.24
N ARG A 175 -51.60 -19.58 -6.44
CA ARG A 175 -52.83 -18.82 -6.73
C ARG A 175 -53.98 -19.30 -5.82
N GLY A 176 -54.44 -18.41 -4.94
CA GLY A 176 -55.46 -18.72 -3.91
C GLY A 176 -54.90 -18.74 -2.48
N ASP A 177 -53.60 -18.55 -2.31
CA ASP A 177 -53.01 -18.29 -1.01
C ASP A 177 -53.14 -16.82 -0.62
N TYR A 178 -53.33 -16.60 0.67
CA TYR A 178 -53.40 -15.29 1.31
C TYR A 178 -52.71 -15.38 2.67
N LEU A 179 -52.22 -14.25 3.18
CA LEU A 179 -51.37 -14.18 4.38
C LEU A 179 -51.94 -14.97 5.58
N TRP A 180 -53.26 -14.92 5.78
CA TRP A 180 -53.93 -15.63 6.87
C TRP A 180 -53.94 -17.17 6.73
N LYS A 181 -53.89 -17.71 5.51
CA LYS A 181 -53.82 -19.14 5.23
C LYS A 181 -52.39 -19.66 5.37
N ILE A 182 -51.41 -18.89 4.89
CA ILE A 182 -49.98 -19.20 5.00
C ILE A 182 -49.54 -19.15 6.47
N ALA A 183 -50.01 -18.16 7.23
CA ALA A 183 -49.73 -18.03 8.67
C ALA A 183 -50.32 -19.15 9.54
N LYS A 184 -51.22 -19.97 8.99
CA LYS A 184 -51.78 -21.17 9.64
C LYS A 184 -51.13 -22.47 9.17
N SER A 185 -50.17 -22.42 8.25
CA SER A 185 -49.51 -23.61 7.72
C SER A 185 -48.59 -24.21 8.80
N PRO A 186 -48.83 -25.46 9.24
CA PRO A 186 -47.95 -26.14 10.20
C PRO A 186 -46.53 -26.29 9.67
N ASP A 187 -46.36 -26.42 8.35
CA ASP A 187 -45.06 -26.63 7.72
C ASP A 187 -44.14 -25.39 7.74
N ILE A 188 -44.68 -24.20 8.03
CA ILE A 188 -43.91 -22.93 8.06
C ILE A 188 -43.75 -22.40 9.50
N TYR A 189 -44.75 -22.59 10.36
CA TYR A 189 -44.80 -21.99 11.71
C TYR A 189 -45.09 -22.99 12.84
N GLY A 190 -45.11 -24.29 12.55
CA GLY A 190 -45.39 -25.39 13.50
C GLY A 190 -44.15 -26.15 13.92
#